data_AF-A0A0K8Q134-F1
#
_entry.id   AF-A0A0K8Q134-F1
#
_cell.length_a   1.000
_cell.length_b   1.000
_cell.length_c   1.000
_cell.angle_alpha   90.00
_cell.angle_beta   90.00
_cell.angle_gamma   90.00
#
_symmetry.space_group_name_H-M   'P 1'
#
loop_
_entity.id
_entity.type
_entity.pdbx_description
1 polymer ?
#
loop_
_entity_poly.entity_id
_entity_poly.type
_entity_poly.pdbx_seq_one_letter_code
_entity_poly.pdbx_strand_id
1 'polypeptide(L)'
;MSNAVAFPHWRFVEHHPEAKSRDPLQSELLNQESFRPADALVRESIQNSLDAKLPNVDKVRVRIYVSGAAGALSKDEAAPYFKGFWPHVQECEDGGQVASNLAEGACRFVVIEDFGTIGLTGDPAATRVPEGASNNYYYFLRAEGISQKQSSSLGRWGVGKYVFPKSSGVNAFLAYTKRFDDDGPGCWLVRPS
;
A
#
# COMPACT_ATOMS: atom_id res chain seq x y z
N MET A 1 9.10 -22.40 -22.48
CA MET A 1 8.23 -22.23 -21.31
C MET A 1 7.83 -20.77 -21.27
N SER A 2 6.55 -20.45 -21.44
CA SER A 2 6.11 -19.05 -21.42
C SER A 2 6.32 -18.50 -20.02
N ASN A 3 7.15 -17.47 -19.87
CA ASN A 3 7.18 -16.65 -18.67
C ASN A 3 5.82 -15.94 -18.59
N ALA A 4 4.84 -16.56 -17.95
CA ALA A 4 3.62 -15.88 -17.57
C ALA A 4 4.03 -14.71 -16.68
N VAL A 5 3.84 -13.48 -17.16
CA VAL A 5 4.03 -12.29 -16.34
C VAL A 5 3.06 -12.44 -15.17
N ALA A 6 3.59 -12.61 -13.96
CA ALA A 6 2.78 -12.70 -12.76
C ALA A 6 1.99 -11.39 -12.63
N PHE A 7 0.66 -11.48 -12.59
CA PHE A 7 -0.24 -10.35 -12.41
C PHE A 7 -0.56 -10.21 -10.91
N PRO A 8 -0.79 -9.00 -10.35
CA PRO A 8 -1.16 -8.85 -8.95
C PRO A 8 -2.43 -9.63 -8.59
N HIS A 9 -2.46 -10.16 -7.37
CA HIS A 9 -3.61 -10.89 -6.82
C HIS A 9 -4.00 -10.33 -5.45
N TRP A 10 -5.29 -10.07 -5.28
CA TRP A 10 -5.87 -9.67 -4.01
C TRP A 10 -5.83 -10.82 -3.00
N ARG A 11 -5.46 -10.52 -1.76
CA ARG A 11 -5.50 -11.46 -0.64
C ARG A 11 -6.26 -10.82 0.51
N PHE A 12 -7.25 -11.54 1.02
CA PHE A 12 -8.07 -11.12 2.14
C PHE A 12 -7.85 -12.10 3.29
N VAL A 13 -7.76 -11.58 4.50
CA VAL A 13 -7.67 -12.40 5.71
C VAL A 13 -9.08 -12.86 6.06
N GLU A 14 -9.24 -14.13 6.39
CA GLU A 14 -10.50 -14.65 6.89
C GLU A 14 -10.83 -13.98 8.24
N HIS A 15 -12.00 -13.36 8.31
CA HIS A 15 -12.43 -12.67 9.53
C HIS A 15 -12.88 -13.70 10.57
N HIS A 16 -12.10 -13.89 11.64
CA HIS A 16 -12.48 -14.79 12.72
C HIS A 16 -13.78 -14.28 13.39
N PRO A 17 -14.77 -15.14 13.67
CA PRO A 17 -16.05 -14.71 14.27
C PRO A 17 -15.90 -13.97 15.60
N GLU A 18 -14.86 -14.29 16.37
CA GLU A 18 -14.55 -13.65 17.65
C GLU A 18 -13.56 -12.48 17.55
N ALA A 19 -13.18 -12.08 16.33
CA ALA A 19 -12.33 -10.91 16.15
C ALA A 19 -13.07 -9.66 16.66
N LYS A 20 -12.41 -8.89 17.52
CA LYS A 20 -12.96 -7.62 18.00
C LYS A 20 -13.16 -6.70 16.80
N SER A 21 -14.34 -6.09 16.71
CA SER A 21 -14.58 -4.99 15.79
C SER A 21 -13.53 -3.91 16.04
N ARG A 22 -12.81 -3.56 14.97
CA ARG A 22 -11.82 -2.48 15.00
C ARG A 22 -12.50 -1.26 14.42
N ASP A 23 -12.87 -0.33 15.28
CA ASP A 23 -13.21 1.01 14.84
C ASP A 23 -11.89 1.77 14.61
N PRO A 24 -11.54 2.16 13.38
CA PRO A 24 -10.31 2.89 13.15
C PRO A 24 -10.49 4.32 13.65
N LEU A 25 -10.26 4.54 14.95
CA LEU A 25 -9.98 5.85 15.58
C LEU A 25 -9.00 6.73 14.75
N GLN A 26 -8.20 6.08 13.91
CA GLN A 26 -7.21 6.70 13.02
C GLN A 26 -7.80 7.25 11.70
N SER A 27 -8.97 6.75 11.25
CA SER A 27 -9.73 7.36 10.16
C SER A 27 -10.27 8.73 10.54
N GLU A 28 -10.68 8.92 11.79
CA GLU A 28 -11.15 10.21 12.31
C GLU A 28 -10.03 11.27 12.34
N LEU A 29 -8.80 10.86 12.69
CA LEU A 29 -7.63 11.75 12.70
C LEU A 29 -7.25 12.26 11.30
N LEU A 30 -7.56 11.49 10.26
CA LEU A 30 -7.29 11.84 8.85
C LEU A 30 -8.43 12.64 8.21
N ASN A 31 -9.62 12.63 8.82
CA ASN A 31 -10.78 13.40 8.39
C ASN A 31 -10.81 14.84 8.96
N GLN A 32 -9.74 15.26 9.65
CA GLN A 32 -9.61 16.66 10.11
C GLN A 32 -9.43 17.59 8.89
N GLU A 33 -10.16 18.71 8.84
CA GLU A 33 -10.17 19.65 7.70
C GLU A 33 -8.78 20.18 7.29
N SER A 34 -7.79 20.14 8.19
CA SER A 34 -6.40 20.53 7.92
C SER A 34 -5.55 19.45 7.24
N PHE A 35 -6.03 18.21 7.14
CA PHE A 35 -5.28 17.12 6.52
C PHE A 35 -5.28 17.26 4.99
N ARG A 36 -4.09 17.31 4.40
CA ARG A 36 -3.89 17.34 2.95
C ARG A 36 -3.36 15.98 2.52
N PRO A 37 -4.21 15.08 1.96
CA PRO A 37 -3.81 13.71 1.62
C PRO A 37 -2.61 13.66 0.68
N ALA A 38 -2.54 14.56 -0.30
CA ALA A 38 -1.42 14.65 -1.22
C ALA A 38 -0.09 14.98 -0.51
N ASP A 39 -0.08 15.98 0.39
CA ASP A 39 1.11 16.38 1.13
C ASP A 39 1.59 15.24 2.02
N ALA A 40 0.66 14.54 2.68
CA ALA A 40 0.97 13.38 3.51
C ALA A 40 1.55 12.24 2.67
N LEU A 41 0.97 11.96 1.50
CA LEU A 41 1.41 10.87 0.62
C LEU A 41 2.83 11.11 0.10
N VAL A 42 3.12 12.34 -0.30
CA VAL A 42 4.47 12.74 -0.75
C VAL A 42 5.47 12.66 0.39
N ARG A 43 5.14 13.17 1.58
CA ARG A 43 6.05 13.11 2.73
C ARG A 43 6.34 11.67 3.16
N GLU A 44 5.30 10.87 3.30
CA GLU A 44 5.40 9.48 3.74
C GLU A 44 6.16 8.62 2.74
N SER A 45 5.91 8.78 1.44
CA SER A 45 6.66 8.05 0.41
C SER A 45 8.15 8.41 0.43
N ILE A 46 8.49 9.70 0.52
CA ILE A 46 9.89 10.14 0.59
C ILE A 46 10.57 9.61 1.86
N GLN A 47 9.91 9.69 3.02
CA GLN A 47 10.43 9.18 4.29
C GLN A 47 10.74 7.68 4.18
N ASN A 48 9.77 6.88 3.71
CA ASN A 48 9.92 5.44 3.54
C ASN A 48 11.09 5.09 2.59
N SER A 49 11.24 5.84 1.49
CA SER A 49 12.35 5.60 0.56
C SER A 49 13.71 6.01 1.12
N LEU A 50 13.79 7.07 1.94
CA LEU A 50 15.03 7.46 2.61
C LEU A 50 15.45 6.45 3.68
N ASP A 51 14.50 5.96 4.47
CA ASP A 51 14.74 4.93 5.49
C ASP A 51 15.18 3.59 4.86
N ALA A 52 14.73 3.32 3.64
CA ALA A 52 15.11 2.14 2.85
C ALA A 52 16.34 2.37 1.94
N LYS A 53 17.07 3.48 2.05
CA LYS A 53 18.22 3.79 1.19
C LYS A 53 19.28 2.68 1.23
N LEU A 54 19.81 2.30 0.06
CA LEU A 54 20.97 1.40 -0.04
C LEU A 54 22.24 2.04 0.56
N PRO A 55 23.07 1.28 1.30
CA PRO A 55 24.28 1.84 1.93
C PRO A 55 25.27 2.49 0.95
N ASN A 56 25.37 1.93 -0.26
CA ASN A 56 26.40 2.31 -1.26
C ASN A 56 25.84 3.16 -2.41
N VAL A 57 24.74 3.88 -2.21
CA VAL A 57 24.22 4.83 -3.20
C VAL A 57 24.23 6.25 -2.64
N ASP A 58 24.50 7.25 -3.47
CA ASP A 58 24.55 8.63 -3.01
C ASP A 58 23.16 9.22 -2.77
N LYS A 59 22.21 8.86 -3.64
CA LYS A 59 20.85 9.41 -3.64
C LYS A 59 19.79 8.33 -3.85
N VAL A 60 18.64 8.57 -3.23
CA VAL A 60 17.38 7.90 -3.55
C VAL A 60 16.64 8.76 -4.56
N ARG A 61 16.05 8.13 -5.59
CA ARG A 61 15.18 8.82 -6.56
C ARG A 61 13.76 8.34 -6.36
N VAL A 62 12.84 9.28 -6.14
CA VAL A 62 11.40 9.00 -6.11
C VAL A 62 10.76 9.61 -7.35
N ARG A 63 9.97 8.83 -8.09
CA ARG A 63 9.14 9.30 -9.20
C ARG A 63 7.68 9.16 -8.80
N ILE A 64 6.95 10.27 -8.90
CA ILE A 64 5.51 10.30 -8.68
C ILE A 64 4.84 10.62 -10.02
N TYR A 65 4.04 9.68 -10.51
CA TYR A 65 3.21 9.87 -11.70
C TYR A 65 1.76 9.99 -11.26
N VAL A 66 1.10 11.07 -11.68
CA VAL A 66 -0.33 11.30 -11.46
C VAL A 66 -1.01 11.21 -12.83
N SER A 67 -1.87 10.23 -13.02
CA SER A 67 -2.47 9.96 -14.33
C SER A 67 -3.31 11.14 -14.85
N GLY A 68 -3.96 11.87 -13.95
CA GLY A 68 -5.02 12.80 -14.30
C GLY A 68 -6.13 12.10 -15.10
N ALA A 69 -6.96 12.87 -15.80
CA ALA A 69 -7.96 12.30 -16.71
C ALA A 69 -7.32 11.72 -17.99
N ALA A 70 -6.28 12.38 -18.52
CA ALA A 70 -5.66 12.01 -19.79
C ALA A 70 -4.88 10.69 -19.74
N GLY A 71 -4.29 10.35 -18.60
CA GLY A 71 -3.58 9.08 -18.40
C GLY A 71 -4.38 8.03 -17.64
N ALA A 72 -5.68 8.27 -17.39
CA ALA A 72 -6.53 7.30 -16.70
C ALA A 72 -6.68 6.03 -17.54
N LEU A 73 -6.75 4.88 -16.89
CA LEU A 73 -7.06 3.62 -17.57
C LEU A 73 -8.54 3.57 -17.90
N SER A 74 -8.89 3.05 -19.09
CA SER A 74 -10.27 2.64 -19.36
C SER A 74 -10.69 1.51 -18.40
N LYS A 75 -12.01 1.26 -18.34
CA LYS A 75 -12.58 0.16 -17.55
C LYS A 75 -11.90 -1.18 -17.87
N ASP A 76 -11.73 -1.47 -19.16
CA ASP A 76 -11.18 -2.75 -19.63
C ASP A 76 -9.69 -2.89 -19.32
N GLU A 77 -8.92 -1.79 -19.42
CA GLU A 77 -7.50 -1.78 -19.03
C GLU A 77 -7.31 -1.92 -17.51
N ALA A 78 -8.24 -1.38 -16.73
CA ALA A 78 -8.20 -1.46 -15.27
C ALA A 78 -8.71 -2.80 -14.73
N ALA A 79 -9.62 -3.47 -15.44
CA ALA A 79 -10.30 -4.69 -14.99
C ALA A 79 -9.38 -5.79 -14.45
N PRO A 80 -8.22 -6.09 -15.09
CA PRO A 80 -7.28 -7.08 -14.56
C PRO A 80 -6.82 -6.77 -13.13
N TYR A 81 -6.59 -5.48 -12.79
CA TYR A 81 -6.12 -5.04 -11.47
C TYR A 81 -7.14 -5.22 -10.35
N PHE A 82 -8.43 -5.36 -10.69
CA PHE A 82 -9.51 -5.56 -9.73
C PHE A 82 -10.07 -6.99 -9.72
N LYS A 83 -9.40 -7.94 -10.40
CA LYS A 83 -9.83 -9.33 -10.44
C LYS A 83 -9.88 -9.93 -9.02
N GLY A 84 -11.07 -10.33 -8.59
CA GLY A 84 -11.31 -10.87 -7.24
C GLY A 84 -11.44 -9.82 -6.14
N PHE A 85 -11.39 -8.52 -6.47
CA PHE A 85 -11.52 -7.44 -5.49
C PHE A 85 -12.98 -7.10 -5.20
N TRP A 86 -13.76 -6.84 -6.25
CA TRP A 86 -15.13 -6.31 -6.12
C TRP A 86 -16.07 -7.14 -5.25
N PRO A 87 -16.06 -8.48 -5.30
CA PRO A 87 -16.91 -9.28 -4.41
C PRO A 87 -16.69 -8.97 -2.93
N HIS A 88 -15.46 -8.65 -2.51
CA HIS A 88 -15.16 -8.30 -1.12
C HIS A 88 -15.62 -6.88 -0.78
N VAL A 89 -15.47 -5.93 -1.71
CA VAL A 89 -15.94 -4.55 -1.50
C VAL A 89 -17.45 -4.55 -1.34
N GLN A 90 -18.19 -5.34 -2.11
CA GLN A 90 -19.65 -5.39 -2.05
C GLN A 90 -20.20 -5.85 -0.69
N GLU A 91 -19.42 -6.61 0.09
CA GLU A 91 -19.78 -7.05 1.44
C GLU A 91 -19.46 -6.01 2.52
N CYS A 92 -18.76 -4.92 2.19
CA CYS A 92 -18.52 -3.81 3.12
C CYS A 92 -19.75 -2.90 3.26
N GLU A 93 -19.84 -2.23 4.41
CA GLU A 93 -20.78 -1.12 4.60
C GLU A 93 -20.54 -0.04 3.51
N ASP A 94 -21.62 0.40 2.84
CA ASP A 94 -21.60 1.26 1.63
C ASP A 94 -20.84 0.72 0.40
N GLY A 95 -20.32 -0.50 0.48
CA GLY A 95 -19.46 -1.12 -0.52
C GLY A 95 -20.11 -1.31 -1.89
N GLY A 96 -21.42 -1.60 -1.93
CA GLY A 96 -22.19 -1.69 -3.17
C GLY A 96 -22.21 -0.37 -3.96
N GLN A 97 -22.31 0.77 -3.27
CA GLN A 97 -22.28 2.08 -3.90
C GLN A 97 -20.87 2.45 -4.39
N VAL A 98 -19.84 2.13 -3.60
CA VAL A 98 -18.43 2.31 -3.99
C VAL A 98 -18.10 1.49 -5.23
N ALA A 99 -18.48 0.21 -5.23
CA ALA A 99 -18.27 -0.68 -6.38
C ALA A 99 -19.01 -0.16 -7.61
N SER A 100 -20.27 0.24 -7.48
CA SER A 100 -21.03 0.78 -8.62
C SER A 100 -20.43 2.08 -9.18
N ASN A 101 -19.92 2.96 -8.32
CA ASN A 101 -19.34 4.25 -8.75
C ASN A 101 -17.96 4.10 -9.40
N LEU A 102 -17.15 3.15 -8.92
CA LEU A 102 -15.74 3.03 -9.31
C LEU A 102 -15.50 1.95 -10.36
N ALA A 103 -16.36 0.93 -10.46
CA ALA A 103 -16.20 -0.15 -11.45
C ALA A 103 -16.63 0.25 -12.87
N GLU A 104 -17.45 1.30 -13.02
CA GLU A 104 -18.00 1.72 -14.31
C GLU A 104 -17.23 2.87 -14.98
N GLY A 105 -16.32 3.54 -14.26
CA GLY A 105 -15.59 4.72 -14.74
C GLY A 105 -14.15 4.45 -15.18
N ALA A 106 -13.53 5.46 -15.82
CA ALA A 106 -12.09 5.46 -16.07
C ALA A 106 -11.31 5.51 -14.73
N CYS A 107 -10.33 4.64 -14.58
CA CYS A 107 -9.53 4.51 -13.37
C CYS A 107 -8.35 5.47 -13.39
N ARG A 108 -8.46 6.56 -12.62
CA ARG A 108 -7.32 7.43 -12.31
C ARG A 108 -6.43 6.78 -11.28
N PHE A 109 -5.12 6.94 -11.42
CA PHE A 109 -4.16 6.33 -10.52
C PHE A 109 -2.96 7.24 -10.25
N VAL A 110 -2.28 6.94 -9.15
CA VAL A 110 -0.99 7.51 -8.80
C VAL A 110 0.01 6.38 -8.69
N VAL A 111 1.18 6.53 -9.31
CA VAL A 111 2.31 5.61 -9.16
C VAL A 111 3.40 6.32 -8.39
N ILE A 112 3.91 5.66 -7.36
CA ILE A 112 5.07 6.08 -6.59
C ILE A 112 6.12 5.01 -6.78
N GLU A 113 7.24 5.38 -7.40
CA GLU A 113 8.38 4.51 -7.65
C GLU A 113 9.59 5.06 -6.94
N ASP A 114 10.30 4.21 -6.20
CA ASP A 114 11.56 4.55 -5.56
C ASP A 114 12.72 3.72 -6.12
N PHE A 115 13.88 4.35 -6.20
CA PHE A 115 15.09 3.75 -6.77
C PHE A 115 16.29 4.07 -5.88
N GLY A 116 17.22 3.11 -5.77
CA GLY A 116 18.33 3.20 -4.83
C GLY A 116 17.95 2.78 -3.41
N THR A 117 16.89 1.98 -3.27
CA THR A 117 16.43 1.44 -1.99
C THR A 117 16.66 -0.06 -1.91
N ILE A 118 16.63 -0.62 -0.69
CA ILE A 118 16.75 -2.05 -0.43
C ILE A 118 15.49 -2.83 -0.83
N GLY A 119 14.39 -2.13 -1.12
CA GLY A 119 13.07 -2.71 -1.29
C GLY A 119 12.45 -3.21 0.03
N LEU A 120 11.29 -3.85 -0.07
CA LEU A 120 10.60 -4.48 1.07
C LEU A 120 11.21 -5.85 1.38
N THR A 121 12.29 -5.85 2.16
CA THR A 121 13.02 -7.03 2.64
C THR A 121 12.29 -7.76 3.78
N GLY A 122 12.75 -8.98 4.09
CA GLY A 122 12.15 -9.86 5.10
C GLY A 122 11.26 -10.95 4.50
N ASP A 123 10.78 -11.86 5.33
CA ASP A 123 9.92 -12.98 4.90
C ASP A 123 8.48 -12.49 4.57
N PRO A 124 8.00 -12.64 3.30
CA PRO A 124 6.62 -12.34 2.92
C PRO A 124 5.57 -13.22 3.60
N ALA A 125 5.94 -14.41 4.07
CA ALA A 125 5.03 -15.33 4.74
C ALA A 125 4.80 -14.95 6.21
N ALA A 126 5.71 -14.18 6.82
CA ALA A 126 5.66 -13.83 8.23
C ALA A 126 4.32 -13.22 8.66
N THR A 127 3.63 -13.87 9.59
CA THR A 127 2.39 -13.38 10.23
C THR A 127 2.66 -12.61 11.51
N ARG A 128 3.89 -12.72 12.05
CA ARG A 128 4.40 -11.98 13.20
C ARG A 128 5.92 -11.80 13.06
N VAL A 129 6.44 -10.70 13.57
CA VAL A 129 7.88 -10.42 13.63
C VAL A 129 8.32 -10.42 15.10
N PRO A 130 9.30 -11.26 15.49
CA PRO A 130 9.87 -11.24 16.83
C PRO A 130 10.48 -9.87 17.18
N GLU A 131 10.54 -9.56 18.48
CA GLU A 131 11.23 -8.34 18.94
C GLU A 131 12.71 -8.39 18.54
N GLY A 132 13.23 -7.26 18.04
CA GLY A 132 14.61 -7.16 17.53
C GLY A 132 14.83 -7.72 16.13
N ALA A 133 13.86 -8.43 15.53
CA ALA A 133 13.93 -8.85 14.13
C ALA A 133 13.40 -7.75 13.20
N SER A 134 13.98 -7.64 11.99
CA SER A 134 13.50 -6.73 10.95
C SER A 134 12.76 -7.48 9.85
N ASN A 135 11.64 -6.91 9.41
CA ASN A 135 10.88 -7.40 8.27
C ASN A 135 10.11 -6.22 7.68
N ASN A 136 10.77 -5.46 6.81
CA ASN A 136 10.22 -4.25 6.18
C ASN A 136 8.93 -4.56 5.40
N TYR A 137 8.85 -5.74 4.77
CA TYR A 137 7.64 -6.24 4.15
C TYR A 137 6.46 -6.29 5.14
N TYR A 138 6.67 -6.94 6.29
CA TYR A 138 5.62 -7.10 7.29
C TYR A 138 5.15 -5.75 7.82
N TYR A 139 6.09 -4.85 8.14
CA TYR A 139 5.75 -3.54 8.68
C TYR A 139 5.02 -2.64 7.67
N PHE A 140 5.36 -2.73 6.39
CA PHE A 140 4.70 -1.95 5.35
C PHE A 140 3.29 -2.48 5.01
N LEU A 141 3.12 -3.80 4.89
CA LEU A 141 1.87 -4.39 4.38
C LEU A 141 0.93 -4.98 5.43
N ARG A 142 1.46 -5.44 6.58
CA ARG A 142 0.69 -6.25 7.54
C ARG A 142 0.58 -5.64 8.94
N ALA A 143 1.55 -4.82 9.35
CA ALA A 143 1.55 -4.26 10.68
C ALA A 143 0.49 -3.17 10.84
N GLU A 144 -0.50 -3.43 11.70
CA GLU A 144 -1.50 -2.44 12.09
C GLU A 144 -1.27 -1.95 13.52
N GLY A 145 -0.94 -0.66 13.66
CA GLY A 145 -0.73 -0.02 14.96
C GLY A 145 0.60 -0.39 15.62
N ILE A 146 1.43 -1.19 14.96
CA ILE A 146 2.76 -1.57 15.42
C ILE A 146 3.79 -0.83 14.57
N SER A 147 4.50 0.12 15.18
CA SER A 147 5.68 0.74 14.57
C SER A 147 6.94 0.13 15.19
N GLN A 148 7.91 -0.29 14.37
CA GLN A 148 9.29 -0.40 14.82
C GLN A 148 9.78 1.01 15.16
N LYS A 149 9.75 1.40 16.43
CA LYS A 149 10.44 2.62 16.86
C LYS A 149 11.48 2.27 17.92
N GLN A 150 12.74 2.24 17.49
CA GLN A 150 13.83 2.67 18.34
C GLN A 150 13.83 4.21 18.38
N SER A 151 14.07 4.75 19.57
CA SER A 151 14.03 6.16 19.94
C SER A 151 14.83 7.06 18.99
N SER A 152 14.16 7.97 18.25
CA SER A 152 14.61 9.34 17.88
C SER A 152 13.96 9.96 16.62
N SER A 153 12.84 9.44 16.09
CA SER A 153 12.20 10.03 14.90
C SER A 153 10.85 10.72 15.19
N LEU A 154 10.83 12.03 14.90
CA LEU A 154 9.72 12.99 14.96
C LEU A 154 8.56 12.64 13.99
N GLY A 155 7.95 11.47 14.13
CA GLY A 155 6.76 11.06 13.36
C GLY A 155 5.55 10.89 14.28
N ARG A 156 4.60 11.82 14.20
CA ARG A 156 3.31 11.77 14.91
C ARG A 156 2.54 10.50 14.54
N TRP A 157 2.44 9.56 15.50
CA TRP A 157 1.52 8.41 15.50
C TRP A 157 1.63 7.50 14.25
N GLY A 158 1.11 6.28 14.28
CA GLY A 158 1.15 5.33 13.15
C GLY A 158 0.28 5.74 11.95
N VAL A 159 0.25 7.02 11.59
CA VAL A 159 -0.62 7.67 10.59
C VAL A 159 -0.12 7.45 9.16
N GLY A 160 1.21 7.39 8.97
CA GLY A 160 1.85 7.26 7.66
C GLY A 160 1.33 6.10 6.81
N LYS A 161 1.18 4.91 7.41
CA LYS A 161 0.71 3.69 6.72
C LYS A 161 -0.73 3.75 6.19
N TYR A 162 -1.56 4.65 6.71
CA TYR A 162 -2.95 4.81 6.25
C TYR A 162 -3.07 5.77 5.07
N VAL A 163 -2.01 6.54 4.80
CA VAL A 163 -2.01 7.53 3.73
C VAL A 163 -2.12 6.88 2.36
N PHE A 164 -1.48 5.73 2.14
CA PHE A 164 -1.57 5.01 0.86
C PHE A 164 -2.99 4.49 0.57
N PRO A 165 -3.63 3.70 1.46
CA PRO A 165 -5.05 3.36 1.33
C PRO A 165 -5.96 4.58 1.13
N LYS A 166 -5.87 5.59 2.01
CA LYS A 166 -6.76 6.77 2.00
C LYS A 166 -6.60 7.66 0.78
N SER A 167 -5.50 7.54 0.04
CA SER A 167 -5.29 8.25 -1.23
C SER A 167 -6.02 7.60 -2.41
N SER A 168 -6.72 6.49 -2.18
CA SER A 168 -7.46 5.72 -3.18
C SER A 168 -8.96 5.71 -2.87
N GLY A 169 -9.80 5.82 -3.90
CA GLY A 169 -11.26 5.79 -3.76
C GLY A 169 -11.82 4.47 -3.23
N VAL A 170 -11.06 3.38 -3.35
CA VAL A 170 -11.40 2.05 -2.80
C VAL A 170 -10.68 1.73 -1.49
N ASN A 171 -9.99 2.72 -0.89
CA ASN A 171 -9.14 2.52 0.30
C ASN A 171 -8.10 1.40 0.16
N ALA A 172 -7.62 1.14 -1.05
CA ALA A 172 -6.68 0.05 -1.31
C ALA A 172 -5.60 0.45 -2.31
N PHE A 173 -4.47 -0.24 -2.25
CA PHE A 173 -3.32 0.02 -3.13
C PHE A 173 -2.60 -1.27 -3.53
N LEU A 174 -1.92 -1.18 -4.67
CA LEU A 174 -1.01 -2.21 -5.18
C LEU A 174 0.41 -1.82 -4.79
N ALA A 175 1.20 -2.81 -4.36
CA ALA A 175 2.61 -2.66 -4.04
C ALA A 175 3.43 -3.65 -4.88
N TYR A 176 4.57 -3.17 -5.36
CA TYR A 176 5.58 -3.98 -6.04
C TYR A 176 6.94 -3.59 -5.49
N THR A 177 7.79 -4.58 -5.27
CA THR A 177 9.13 -4.35 -4.73
C THR A 177 10.13 -5.31 -5.35
N LYS A 178 11.21 -4.77 -5.92
CA LYS A 178 12.42 -5.54 -6.20
C LYS A 178 13.37 -5.37 -5.01
N ARG A 179 13.77 -6.48 -4.40
CA ARG A 179 14.73 -6.45 -3.29
C ARG A 179 16.15 -6.35 -3.83
N PHE A 180 17.04 -5.76 -3.05
CA PHE A 180 18.44 -5.64 -3.44
C PHE A 180 19.16 -6.99 -3.51
N ASP A 181 18.65 -7.98 -2.77
CA ASP A 181 19.18 -9.34 -2.63
C ASP A 181 18.40 -10.39 -3.44
N ASP A 182 17.43 -9.98 -4.27
CA ASP A 182 16.67 -10.86 -5.17
C ASP A 182 17.24 -10.84 -6.60
N ASP A 183 17.54 -12.03 -7.14
CA ASP A 183 17.88 -12.24 -8.56
C ASP A 183 16.64 -12.37 -9.49
N GLY A 184 15.42 -12.32 -8.94
CA GLY A 184 14.15 -12.50 -9.66
C GLY A 184 13.24 -11.27 -9.74
N PRO A 185 12.11 -11.31 -10.51
CA PRO A 185 11.14 -10.22 -10.52
C PRO A 185 10.48 -10.09 -9.14
N GLY A 186 10.32 -8.85 -8.69
CA GLY A 186 9.75 -8.50 -7.39
C GLY A 186 8.38 -9.10 -7.07
N CYS A 187 8.02 -9.13 -5.79
CA CYS A 187 6.72 -9.64 -5.34
C CYS A 187 5.59 -8.62 -5.60
N TRP A 188 4.52 -9.04 -6.30
CA TRP A 188 3.31 -8.27 -6.50
C TRP A 188 2.34 -8.47 -5.35
N LEU A 189 1.90 -7.38 -4.73
CA LEU A 189 1.17 -7.45 -3.48
C LEU A 189 0.05 -6.44 -3.47
N VAL A 190 -1.04 -6.83 -2.83
CA VAL A 190 -2.21 -5.98 -2.75
C VAL A 190 -2.74 -5.99 -1.34
N ARG A 191 -3.04 -4.80 -0.81
CA ARG A 191 -3.65 -4.64 0.50
C ARG A 191 -5.04 -3.99 0.35
N PRO A 192 -6.12 -4.72 0.68
CA PRO A 192 -7.40 -4.10 1.01
C PRO A 192 -7.32 -3.47 2.41
N SER A 193 -8.00 -2.34 2.62
CA SER A 193 -8.22 -1.76 3.96
C SER A 193 -9.15 -2.60 4.80
#